data_AF-A0A2G1ZV10-F1
#
_entry.id   AF-A0A2G1ZV10-F1
#
_cell.length_a   1.000
_cell.length_b   1.000
_cell.length_c   1.000
_cell.angle_alpha   90.00
_cell.angle_beta   90.00
_cell.angle_gamma   90.00
#
_symmetry.space_group_name_H-M   'P 1'
#
loop_
_entity.id
_entity.type
_entity.pdbx_description
1 polymer ?
#
loop_
_entity_poly.entity_id
_entity_poly.type
_entity_poly.pdbx_seq_one_letter_code
_entity_poly.pdbx_strand_id
1 'polypeptide(L)'
;MGRSDRYRNNGGAFLTSTGNIYSIENILEFEIVTPSEPISGGMTTVLVQTRTQGREIEPATMLCDGSAPVETVELYRLFLGPDGIGGGSIVETLWRFEVPADGTSIVTFTANGESLSFDHVSVDSFSEEISCLADVNGDGSVTPTDFTAWIAAFNTSAPGCDQNGDGQCTPTDFTAWIANYNNGC
;
A
#
# COMPACT_ATOMS: atom_id res chain seq x y z
N MET A 1 15.27 -10.17 3.99
CA MET A 1 14.31 -10.21 5.13
C MET A 1 14.88 -9.39 6.30
N GLY A 2 14.84 -8.06 6.19
CA GLY A 2 15.31 -7.14 7.23
C GLY A 2 14.12 -6.58 7.96
N ARG A 3 13.83 -7.08 9.17
CA ARG A 3 12.73 -6.61 10.00
C ARG A 3 13.23 -5.39 10.79
N SER A 4 12.96 -4.19 10.30
CA SER A 4 13.23 -2.93 10.99
C SER A 4 11.91 -2.18 11.21
N ASP A 5 11.13 -2.65 12.18
CA ASP A 5 9.91 -1.98 12.64
C ASP A 5 10.34 -0.79 13.53
N ARG A 6 10.35 0.42 12.97
CA ARG A 6 10.69 1.64 13.72
C ARG A 6 9.41 2.29 14.25
N TYR A 7 9.06 2.01 15.50
CA TYR A 7 7.91 2.63 16.15
C TYR A 7 8.27 4.01 16.73
N ARG A 8 7.42 5.00 16.52
CA ARG A 8 7.43 6.28 17.24
C ARG A 8 6.17 6.34 18.10
N ASN A 9 6.33 6.70 19.37
CA ASN A 9 5.23 6.84 20.32
C ASN A 9 5.32 8.21 21.00
N ASN A 10 4.18 8.83 21.25
CA ASN A 10 4.05 10.17 21.84
C ASN A 10 4.42 10.26 23.34
N GLY A 11 5.19 9.30 23.87
CA GLY A 11 5.80 9.37 25.20
C GLY A 11 4.99 8.78 26.36
N GLY A 12 3.88 8.08 26.08
CA GLY A 12 2.99 7.54 27.14
C GLY A 12 2.55 6.09 26.96
N ALA A 13 3.20 5.33 26.07
CA ALA A 13 2.94 3.89 25.93
C ALA A 13 4.00 3.06 26.63
N PHE A 14 3.60 1.88 27.08
CA PHE A 14 4.45 0.90 27.72
C PHE A 14 4.15 -0.50 27.17
N LEU A 15 5.11 -1.41 27.35
CA LEU A 15 4.92 -2.83 27.06
C LEU A 15 4.18 -3.48 28.23
N THR A 16 3.06 -4.12 27.93
CA THR A 16 2.31 -4.92 28.91
C THR A 16 3.02 -6.24 29.18
N SER A 17 2.61 -6.94 30.25
CA SER A 17 3.15 -8.28 30.56
C SER A 17 2.85 -9.34 29.49
N THR A 18 1.86 -9.11 28.63
CA THR A 18 1.52 -9.98 27.49
C THR A 18 2.28 -9.62 26.22
N GLY A 19 3.07 -8.54 26.21
CA GLY A 19 3.86 -8.09 25.06
C GLY A 19 3.23 -6.98 24.23
N ASN A 20 1.97 -6.63 24.50
CA ASN A 20 1.24 -5.59 23.75
C ASN A 20 1.81 -4.19 24.04
N ILE A 21 1.79 -3.31 23.04
CA ILE A 21 2.04 -1.88 23.21
C ILE A 21 0.74 -1.19 23.60
N TYR A 22 0.73 -0.48 24.73
CA TYR A 22 -0.50 0.10 25.28
C TYR A 22 -0.26 1.47 25.90
N SER A 23 -1.22 2.38 25.74
CA SER A 23 -1.26 3.65 26.48
C SER A 23 -2.63 3.87 27.12
N ILE A 24 -2.62 4.34 28.37
CA ILE A 24 -3.83 4.65 29.13
C ILE A 24 -4.36 6.02 28.75
N GLU A 25 -3.48 7.01 28.59
CA GLU A 25 -3.83 8.44 28.55
C GLU A 25 -3.56 9.10 27.20
N ASN A 26 -2.94 8.39 26.25
CA ASN A 26 -2.59 8.96 24.95
C ASN A 26 -3.16 8.13 23.82
N ILE A 27 -3.54 8.82 22.75
CA ILE A 27 -3.80 8.21 21.45
C ILE A 27 -2.45 7.73 20.90
N LEU A 28 -2.37 6.44 20.62
CA LEU A 28 -1.20 5.83 20.00
C LEU A 28 -1.16 6.20 18.51
N GLU A 29 0.04 6.49 18.04
CA GLU A 29 0.37 6.68 16.62
C GLU A 29 1.45 5.67 16.28
N PHE A 30 1.36 5.09 15.09
CA PHE A 30 2.27 4.06 14.62
C PHE A 30 2.81 4.44 13.24
N GLU A 31 4.07 4.10 13.03
CA GLU A 31 4.77 4.16 11.75
C GLU A 31 5.41 2.80 11.53
N ILE A 32 5.15 2.19 10.38
CA ILE A 32 5.70 0.89 9.98
C ILE A 32 6.39 1.06 8.64
N VAL A 33 7.67 0.72 8.61
CA VAL A 33 8.51 0.81 7.42
C VAL A 33 8.48 -0.54 6.71
N THR A 34 7.99 -0.55 5.49
CA THR A 34 7.82 -1.73 4.64
C THR A 34 8.84 -1.68 3.51
N PRO A 35 9.95 -2.44 3.59
CA PRO A 35 10.89 -2.49 2.47
C PRO A 35 10.24 -3.21 1.28
N SER A 36 10.31 -2.63 0.10
CA SER A 36 10.04 -3.31 -1.17
C SER A 36 11.15 -2.98 -2.17
N GLU A 37 11.32 -3.84 -3.17
CA GLU A 37 12.28 -3.59 -4.25
C GLU A 37 11.67 -2.54 -5.19
N PRO A 38 12.41 -1.47 -5.51
CA PRO A 38 11.90 -0.47 -6.44
C PRO A 38 11.76 -1.06 -7.84
N ILE A 39 10.60 -0.83 -8.45
CA ILE A 39 10.25 -1.25 -9.81
C ILE A 39 9.77 -0.01 -10.55
N SER A 40 10.48 0.37 -11.60
CA SER A 40 10.20 1.62 -12.34
C SER A 40 8.86 1.52 -13.05
N GLY A 41 7.88 2.34 -12.69
CA GLY A 41 6.51 2.25 -13.21
C GLY A 41 5.69 1.07 -12.65
N GLY A 42 6.24 0.34 -11.68
CA GLY A 42 5.55 -0.76 -11.01
C GLY A 42 4.63 -0.30 -9.88
N MET A 43 3.82 -1.25 -9.39
CA MET A 43 3.05 -1.08 -8.15
C MET A 43 3.52 -2.08 -7.11
N THR A 44 3.51 -1.63 -5.87
CA THR A 44 3.68 -2.49 -4.69
C THR A 44 2.32 -2.66 -4.04
N THR A 45 1.88 -3.92 -3.94
CA THR A 45 0.81 -4.28 -3.03
C THR A 45 1.39 -4.43 -1.63
N VAL A 46 0.86 -3.67 -0.67
CA VAL A 46 1.23 -3.77 0.75
C VAL A 46 0.06 -4.38 1.51
N LEU A 47 0.29 -5.50 2.16
CA LEU A 47 -0.65 -6.18 3.04
C LEU A 47 -0.23 -5.98 4.49
N VAL A 48 -1.07 -5.31 5.27
CA VAL A 48 -0.86 -5.14 6.71
C VAL A 48 -1.95 -5.91 7.44
N GLN A 49 -1.58 -6.85 8.28
CA GLN A 49 -2.50 -7.50 9.21
C GLN A 49 -2.21 -7.00 10.62
N THR A 50 -3.18 -6.34 11.24
CA THR A 50 -3.07 -5.86 12.62
C THR A 50 -3.95 -6.68 13.55
N ARG A 51 -3.54 -6.76 14.82
CA ARG A 51 -4.40 -7.21 15.92
C ARG A 51 -4.37 -6.19 17.05
N THR A 52 -5.56 -5.75 17.46
CA THR A 52 -5.75 -4.83 18.59
C THR A 52 -6.65 -5.45 19.65
N GLN A 53 -6.50 -4.99 20.90
CA GLN A 53 -7.40 -5.26 22.00
C GLN A 53 -7.84 -3.94 22.64
N GLY A 54 -9.12 -3.84 23.03
CA GLY A 54 -9.66 -2.62 23.65
C GLY A 54 -10.21 -1.67 22.59
N ARG A 55 -9.64 -0.47 22.48
CA ARG A 55 -9.92 0.42 21.34
C ARG A 55 -9.27 -0.11 20.06
N GLU A 56 -9.92 0.20 18.94
CA GLU A 56 -9.51 -0.22 17.59
C GLU A 56 -8.72 0.89 16.91
N ILE A 57 -8.07 0.57 15.79
CA ILE A 57 -7.44 1.56 14.91
C ILE A 57 -8.53 2.47 14.34
N GLU A 58 -8.26 3.77 14.19
CA GLU A 58 -9.12 4.69 13.44
C GLU A 58 -8.92 4.45 11.94
N PRO A 59 -9.88 3.82 11.22
CA PRO A 59 -9.65 3.39 9.83
C PRO A 59 -9.30 4.53 8.89
N ALA A 60 -9.80 5.74 9.15
CA ALA A 60 -9.51 6.92 8.32
C ALA A 60 -8.05 7.39 8.42
N THR A 61 -7.30 6.94 9.42
CA THR A 61 -5.90 7.31 9.63
C THR A 61 -4.92 6.26 9.12
N MET A 62 -5.42 5.10 8.69
CA MET A 62 -4.64 4.00 8.16
C MET A 62 -4.23 4.31 6.73
N LEU A 63 -2.98 4.74 6.55
CA LEU A 63 -2.44 5.23 5.28
C LEU A 63 -1.12 4.53 4.95
N CYS A 64 -0.86 4.26 3.67
CA CYS A 64 0.44 3.83 3.15
C CYS A 64 0.94 4.91 2.17
N ASP A 65 2.04 5.57 2.49
CA ASP A 65 2.58 6.70 1.73
C ASP A 65 1.53 7.80 1.45
N GLY A 66 0.61 7.99 2.41
CA GLY A 66 -0.51 8.94 2.32
C GLY A 66 -1.76 8.42 1.59
N SER A 67 -1.72 7.21 1.02
CA SER A 67 -2.84 6.57 0.33
C SER A 67 -3.68 5.71 1.27
N ALA A 68 -5.00 5.79 1.16
CA ALA A 68 -5.93 4.94 1.90
C ALA A 68 -5.88 3.48 1.39
N PRO A 69 -6.28 2.48 2.21
CA PRO A 69 -6.37 1.10 1.76
C PRO A 69 -7.39 0.96 0.63
N VAL A 70 -7.06 0.16 -0.37
CA VAL A 70 -8.00 -0.24 -1.45
C VAL A 70 -9.00 -1.28 -0.94
N GLU A 71 -8.65 -2.00 0.13
CA GLU A 71 -9.49 -3.01 0.75
C GLU A 71 -9.18 -3.16 2.24
N THR A 72 -10.23 -3.29 3.04
CA THR A 72 -10.16 -3.53 4.49
C THR A 72 -11.07 -4.70 4.84
N VAL A 73 -10.52 -5.72 5.51
CA VAL A 73 -11.25 -6.93 5.89
C VAL A 73 -11.04 -7.21 7.37
N GLU A 74 -12.12 -7.21 8.16
CA GLU A 74 -12.08 -7.75 9.52
C GLU A 74 -12.01 -9.29 9.45
N LEU A 75 -10.88 -9.85 9.86
CA LEU A 75 -10.63 -11.30 9.82
C LEU A 75 -11.20 -12.00 11.04
N TYR A 76 -11.18 -11.33 12.19
CA TYR A 76 -11.59 -11.90 13.47
C TYR A 76 -12.04 -10.83 14.45
N ARG A 77 -13.06 -11.15 15.26
CA ARG A 77 -13.50 -10.33 16.39
C ARG A 77 -13.90 -11.19 17.58
N LEU A 78 -13.40 -10.82 18.75
CA LEU A 78 -13.82 -11.38 20.03
C LEU A 78 -14.17 -10.26 21.00
N PHE A 79 -15.44 -10.20 21.40
CA PHE A 79 -15.88 -9.25 22.42
C PHE A 79 -15.43 -9.68 23.82
N LEU A 80 -14.72 -8.80 24.52
CA LEU A 80 -14.20 -9.03 25.88
C LEU A 80 -15.07 -8.39 26.97
N GLY A 81 -16.00 -7.51 26.59
CA GLY A 81 -16.87 -6.77 27.51
C GLY A 81 -16.99 -5.31 27.11
N PRO A 82 -17.76 -4.50 27.86
CA PRO A 82 -17.90 -3.07 27.62
C PRO A 82 -16.53 -2.36 27.58
N ASP A 83 -16.46 -1.22 26.89
CA ASP A 83 -15.25 -0.40 26.82
C ASP A 83 -14.71 -0.06 28.22
N GLY A 84 -13.39 -0.19 28.40
CA GLY A 84 -12.70 0.06 29.66
C GLY A 84 -11.42 -0.74 29.78
N ILE A 85 -10.77 -0.67 30.94
CA ILE A 85 -9.53 -1.43 31.21
C ILE A 85 -9.83 -2.93 31.12
N GLY A 86 -9.24 -3.60 30.13
CA GLY A 86 -9.43 -5.03 29.87
C GLY A 86 -10.74 -5.41 29.16
N GLY A 87 -11.57 -4.43 28.79
CA GLY A 87 -12.79 -4.60 28.00
C GLY A 87 -12.59 -4.33 26.50
N GLY A 88 -13.66 -4.05 25.78
CA GLY A 88 -13.65 -3.81 24.34
C GLY A 88 -13.66 -5.11 23.52
N SER A 89 -12.96 -5.10 22.39
CA SER A 89 -12.83 -6.29 21.52
C SER A 89 -11.37 -6.58 21.21
N ILE A 90 -11.05 -7.86 20.99
CA ILE A 90 -9.91 -8.25 20.17
C ILE A 90 -10.38 -8.20 18.72
N VAL A 91 -9.67 -7.48 17.87
CA VAL A 91 -10.00 -7.33 16.45
C VAL A 91 -8.75 -7.59 15.63
N GLU A 92 -8.87 -8.45 14.62
CA GLU A 92 -7.88 -8.60 13.56
C GLU A 92 -8.39 -8.01 12.26
N THR A 93 -7.57 -7.18 11.64
CA THR A 93 -7.93 -6.52 10.38
C THR A 93 -6.79 -6.67 9.38
N LEU A 94 -7.14 -7.07 8.17
CA LEU A 94 -6.29 -7.01 6.98
C LEU A 94 -6.56 -5.70 6.25
N TRP A 95 -5.49 -5.00 5.90
CA TRP A 95 -5.48 -3.76 5.15
C TRP A 95 -4.64 -3.99 3.90
N ARG A 96 -5.21 -3.76 2.72
CA ARG A 96 -4.49 -3.84 1.46
C ARG A 96 -4.35 -2.44 0.87
N PHE A 97 -3.13 -2.11 0.47
CA PHE A 97 -2.79 -0.87 -0.22
C PHE A 97 -2.18 -1.22 -1.57
N GLU A 98 -2.39 -0.34 -2.54
CA GLU A 98 -1.65 -0.32 -3.80
C GLU A 98 -0.94 1.03 -3.84
N VAL A 99 0.39 1.01 -3.83
CA VAL A 99 1.23 2.21 -3.86
C VAL A 99 2.29 2.08 -4.96
N PRO A 100 2.84 3.17 -5.50
CA PRO A 100 3.93 3.10 -6.46
C PRO A 100 5.10 2.28 -5.92
N ALA A 101 5.72 1.46 -6.78
CA ALA A 101 6.89 0.65 -6.41
C ALA A 101 8.19 1.49 -6.36
N ASP A 102 8.18 2.57 -5.59
CA ASP A 102 9.33 3.50 -5.44
C ASP A 102 10.36 3.00 -4.41
N GLY A 103 10.18 1.79 -3.88
CA GLY A 103 11.06 1.16 -2.90
C GLY A 103 10.45 1.04 -1.51
N THR A 104 10.91 1.83 -0.54
CA THR A 104 10.41 1.70 0.84
C THR A 104 9.10 2.44 1.03
N SER A 105 8.07 1.73 1.50
CA SER A 105 6.76 2.32 1.85
C SER A 105 6.61 2.51 3.35
N ILE A 106 5.84 3.53 3.76
CA ILE A 106 5.57 3.86 5.15
C ILE A 106 4.07 3.77 5.42
N VAL A 107 3.69 2.86 6.32
CA VAL A 107 2.32 2.74 6.81
C VAL A 107 2.19 3.52 8.11
N THR A 108 1.22 4.42 8.19
CA THR A 108 0.88 5.18 9.40
C THR A 108 -0.56 4.94 9.82
N PHE A 109 -0.83 4.98 11.12
CA PHE A 109 -2.18 4.92 11.68
C PHE A 109 -2.21 5.39 13.12
N THR A 110 -3.40 5.75 13.60
CA THR A 110 -3.65 6.09 15.01
C THR A 110 -4.76 5.24 15.62
N ALA A 111 -4.77 5.17 16.94
CA ALA A 111 -5.87 4.58 17.68
C ALA A 111 -7.14 5.44 17.61
N ASN A 112 -8.32 4.80 17.57
CA ASN A 112 -9.61 5.46 17.73
C ASN A 112 -9.89 5.77 19.21
N GLY A 113 -9.04 6.62 19.78
CA GLY A 113 -9.05 7.01 21.18
C GLY A 113 -7.98 6.33 22.04
N GLU A 114 -8.04 6.62 23.34
CA GLU A 114 -7.13 6.10 24.37
C GLU A 114 -7.39 4.61 24.65
N SER A 115 -6.41 3.92 25.27
CA SER A 115 -6.57 2.52 25.69
C SER A 115 -6.68 1.49 24.55
N LEU A 116 -6.11 1.79 23.38
CA LEU A 116 -5.77 0.76 22.39
C LEU A 116 -4.59 -0.07 22.90
N SER A 117 -4.73 -1.39 22.87
CA SER A 117 -3.66 -2.35 23.11
C SER A 117 -3.27 -2.99 21.78
N PHE A 118 -2.10 -2.62 21.25
CA PHE A 118 -1.59 -3.15 20.00
C PHE A 118 -0.83 -4.45 20.26
N ASP A 119 -1.40 -5.57 19.83
CA ASP A 119 -0.88 -6.91 20.11
C ASP A 119 0.11 -7.36 19.03
N HIS A 120 -0.32 -7.34 17.77
CA HIS A 120 0.45 -7.90 16.67
C HIS A 120 0.32 -7.10 15.38
N VAL A 121 1.40 -7.09 14.60
CA VAL A 121 1.38 -6.68 13.19
C VAL A 121 2.22 -7.63 12.35
N SER A 122 1.67 -8.02 11.21
CA SER A 122 2.38 -8.68 10.13
C SER A 122 2.28 -7.80 8.89
N VAL A 123 3.39 -7.65 8.19
CA VAL A 123 3.42 -6.93 6.92
C VAL A 123 4.00 -7.85 5.86
N ASP A 124 3.35 -7.87 4.72
CA ASP A 124 3.86 -8.48 3.50
C ASP A 124 3.79 -7.46 2.37
N SER A 125 4.77 -7.49 1.48
CA SER A 125 4.83 -6.62 0.32
C SER A 125 5.35 -7.38 -0.88
N PHE A 126 4.73 -7.15 -2.02
CA PHE A 126 5.21 -7.65 -3.29
C PHE A 126 5.02 -6.56 -4.34
N SER A 127 6.04 -6.42 -5.18
CA SER A 127 6.08 -5.43 -6.24
C SER A 127 5.97 -6.15 -7.57
N GLU A 128 5.16 -5.60 -8.46
CA GLU A 128 5.03 -6.07 -9.83
C GLU A 128 5.21 -4.90 -10.80
N GLU A 129 5.84 -5.18 -11.93
CA GLU A 129 5.81 -4.30 -13.09
C GLU A 129 4.35 -4.18 -13.51
N ILE A 130 3.77 -2.97 -13.50
CA ILE A 130 2.57 -2.76 -14.31
C ILE A 130 3.04 -2.86 -15.75
N SER A 131 2.36 -3.66 -16.59
CA SER A 131 2.58 -3.55 -18.04
C SER A 131 2.06 -2.19 -18.49
N CYS A 132 2.90 -1.17 -18.39
CA CYS A 132 2.56 0.15 -18.84
C CYS A 132 2.72 0.19 -20.34
N LEU A 133 1.63 -0.11 -21.06
CA LEU A 133 1.66 -0.14 -22.52
C LEU A 133 2.19 1.17 -23.11
N ALA A 134 1.92 2.32 -22.45
CA ALA A 134 2.41 3.62 -22.89
C ALA A 134 3.92 3.83 -22.71
N ASP A 135 4.59 3.11 -21.80
CA ASP A 135 6.05 3.12 -21.62
C ASP A 135 6.70 2.21 -22.67
N VAL A 136 6.82 2.73 -23.89
CA VAL A 136 7.30 1.95 -25.03
C VAL A 136 8.83 1.86 -25.04
N ASN A 137 9.53 2.76 -24.36
CA ASN A 137 10.99 2.70 -24.26
C ASN A 137 11.48 1.83 -23.09
N GLY A 138 10.59 1.48 -22.15
CA GLY A 138 10.87 0.61 -21.01
C GLY A 138 11.79 1.25 -19.97
N ASP A 139 11.78 2.59 -19.86
CA ASP A 139 12.56 3.30 -18.82
C ASP A 139 11.79 3.44 -17.50
N GLY A 140 10.53 2.98 -17.48
CA GLY A 140 9.62 2.95 -16.33
C GLY A 140 9.05 4.32 -15.98
N SER A 141 9.06 5.26 -16.92
CA SER A 141 8.39 6.55 -16.80
C SER A 141 7.65 6.88 -18.08
N VAL A 142 6.33 7.10 -18.00
CA VAL A 142 5.57 7.56 -19.16
C VAL A 142 5.84 9.05 -19.39
N THR A 143 6.66 9.34 -20.38
CA THR A 143 7.04 10.71 -20.75
C THR A 143 6.94 10.93 -22.27
N PRO A 144 7.14 12.15 -22.78
CA PRO A 144 7.15 12.38 -24.22
C PRO A 144 8.20 11.57 -25.00
N THR A 145 9.21 10.98 -24.34
CA THR A 145 10.17 10.07 -25.01
C THR A 145 9.51 8.78 -25.48
N ASP A 146 8.47 8.32 -24.79
CA ASP A 146 7.72 7.12 -25.18
C ASP A 146 6.97 7.29 -26.47
N PHE A 147 6.49 8.51 -26.76
CA PHE A 147 5.88 8.79 -28.06
C PHE A 147 6.88 8.56 -29.20
N THR A 148 8.14 8.93 -28.99
CA THR A 148 9.19 8.72 -29.98
C THR A 148 9.50 7.22 -30.14
N ALA A 149 9.51 6.47 -29.03
CA ALA A 149 9.67 5.02 -29.05
C ALA A 149 8.47 4.31 -29.72
N TRP A 150 7.25 4.78 -29.47
CA TRP A 150 6.04 4.30 -30.13
C TRP A 150 6.07 4.53 -31.64
N ILE A 151 6.51 5.71 -32.12
CA ILE A 151 6.70 5.96 -33.56
C ILE A 151 7.69 4.95 -34.17
N ALA A 152 8.80 4.67 -33.48
CA ALA A 152 9.79 3.70 -33.95
C ALA A 152 9.21 2.27 -34.00
N ALA A 153 8.45 1.88 -32.97
CA ALA A 153 7.75 0.60 -32.93
C ALA A 153 6.72 0.49 -34.06
N PHE A 154 5.91 1.53 -34.29
CA PHE A 154 4.90 1.58 -35.33
C PHE A 154 5.50 1.40 -36.73
N ASN A 155 6.59 2.11 -37.02
CA ASN A 155 7.29 2.03 -38.31
C ASN A 155 7.95 0.67 -38.58
N THR A 156 8.24 -0.10 -37.52
CA THR A 156 8.86 -1.43 -37.62
C THR A 156 7.89 -2.58 -37.33
N SER A 157 6.61 -2.27 -37.09
CA SER A 157 5.59 -3.22 -36.63
C SER A 157 6.06 -4.05 -35.43
N ALA A 158 6.80 -3.43 -34.50
CA ALA A 158 7.31 -4.07 -33.29
C ALA A 158 6.21 -4.19 -32.21
N PRO A 159 6.29 -5.14 -31.26
CA PRO A 159 5.21 -5.37 -30.29
C PRO A 159 4.73 -4.13 -29.52
N GLY A 160 5.62 -3.17 -29.24
CA GLY A 160 5.25 -1.93 -28.53
C GLY A 160 4.30 -0.99 -29.26
N CYS A 161 4.00 -1.21 -30.55
CA CYS A 161 2.98 -0.42 -31.26
C CYS A 161 1.55 -0.91 -31.06
N ASP A 162 1.31 -2.14 -30.60
CA ASP A 162 -0.02 -2.67 -30.30
C ASP A 162 -0.45 -2.21 -28.91
N GLN A 163 -1.24 -1.14 -28.86
CA GLN A 163 -1.60 -0.43 -27.63
C GLN A 163 -3.02 -0.75 -27.18
N ASN A 164 -3.82 -1.37 -28.07
CA ASN A 164 -5.16 -1.84 -27.77
C ASN A 164 -5.23 -3.37 -27.55
N GLY A 165 -4.14 -4.10 -27.79
CA GLY A 165 -4.01 -5.54 -27.58
C GLY A 165 -4.72 -6.39 -28.63
N ASP A 166 -4.98 -5.84 -29.83
CA ASP A 166 -5.68 -6.56 -30.90
C ASP A 166 -4.77 -7.41 -31.80
N GLY A 167 -3.46 -7.37 -31.55
CA GLY A 167 -2.43 -8.10 -32.27
C GLY A 167 -1.99 -7.44 -33.58
N GLN A 168 -2.45 -6.22 -33.89
CA GLN A 168 -2.09 -5.49 -35.09
C GLN A 168 -1.62 -4.07 -34.75
N CYS A 169 -0.54 -3.62 -35.40
CA CYS A 169 -0.15 -2.22 -35.32
C CYS A 169 -0.85 -1.39 -36.39
N THR A 170 -1.91 -0.70 -35.99
CA THR A 170 -2.78 0.12 -36.84
C THR A 170 -2.85 1.55 -36.33
N PRO A 171 -3.40 2.51 -37.11
CA PRO A 171 -3.63 3.86 -36.60
C PRO A 171 -4.56 3.94 -35.38
N THR A 172 -5.34 2.88 -35.09
CA THR A 172 -6.17 2.79 -33.88
C THR A 172 -5.31 2.79 -32.62
N ASP A 173 -4.12 2.19 -32.68
CA ASP A 173 -3.18 2.13 -31.56
C ASP A 173 -2.66 3.48 -31.11
N PHE A 174 -2.62 4.47 -32.01
CA PHE A 174 -2.28 5.84 -31.60
C PHE A 174 -3.31 6.41 -30.61
N THR A 175 -4.60 6.12 -30.84
CA THR A 175 -5.67 6.57 -29.95
C THR A 175 -5.59 5.85 -28.61
N ALA A 176 -5.28 4.55 -28.63
CA ALA A 176 -5.05 3.77 -27.41
C ALA A 176 -3.82 4.25 -26.65
N TRP A 177 -2.71 4.56 -27.33
CA TRP A 177 -1.51 5.12 -26.73
C TRP A 177 -1.82 6.45 -26.01
N ILE A 178 -2.57 7.36 -26.63
CA ILE A 178 -2.97 8.62 -25.98
C ILE A 178 -3.78 8.35 -24.71
N ALA A 179 -4.70 7.37 -24.74
CA ALA A 179 -5.48 7.01 -23.56
C ALA A 179 -4.58 6.45 -22.44
N ASN A 180 -3.68 5.52 -22.78
CA ASN A 180 -2.73 4.93 -21.85
C ASN A 180 -1.78 6.00 -21.26
N TYR A 181 -1.28 6.92 -22.10
CA TYR A 181 -0.42 8.03 -21.70
C TYR A 181 -1.09 8.97 -20.69
N ASN A 182 -2.36 9.33 -20.95
CA ASN A 182 -3.11 10.21 -20.06
C ASN A 182 -3.53 9.54 -18.74
N ASN A 183 -3.63 8.20 -18.74
CA ASN A 183 -3.89 7.43 -17.53
C ASN A 183 -2.63 7.23 -16.68
N GLY A 184 -1.43 7.38 -17.26
CA GLY A 184 -0.16 7.37 -16.54
C GLY A 184 0.44 6.00 -16.26
N CYS A 185 -0.05 4.96 -16.96
CA CYS A 185 -0.13 3.55 -16.52
C CYS A 185 -1.41 3.30 -15.71
#